data_AF-A0A3M1TMB1-F1
#
_entry.id   AF-A0A3M1TMB1-F1
#
_cell.length_a   1.000
_cell.length_b   1.000
_cell.length_c   1.000
_cell.angle_alpha   90.00
_cell.angle_beta   90.00
_cell.angle_gamma   90.00
#
_symmetry.space_group_name_H-M   'P 1'
#
loop_
_entity.id
_entity.type
_entity.pdbx_description
1 polymer ?
#
loop_
_entity_poly.entity_id
_entity_poly.type
_entity_poly.pdbx_seq_one_letter_code
_entity_poly.pdbx_strand_id
1 'polypeptide(L)' 'MSAPKAKLPSTGSITVGPIPGSEKCYVVGSRPDIRVPFRRVRQAPSRRGPNGPLVRNPDVLLYDTSGPYTDPE' A
#
# COMPACT_ATOMS: atom_id res chain seq x y z
N MET A 1 10.56 42.12 2.28
CA MET A 1 10.38 41.03 3.26
C MET A 1 10.68 39.71 2.54
N SER A 2 11.79 39.05 2.84
CA SER A 2 12.10 37.73 2.23
C SER A 2 11.28 36.66 2.94
N ALA A 3 10.64 35.78 2.18
CA ALA A 3 9.98 34.60 2.75
C ALA A 3 11.01 33.72 3.51
N PRO A 4 10.63 33.07 4.62
CA PRO A 4 11.52 32.17 5.33
C PRO A 4 11.83 30.96 4.43
N LYS A 5 13.12 30.61 4.29
CA LYS A 5 13.54 29.38 3.61
C LYS A 5 13.07 28.18 4.43
N ALA A 6 12.27 27.30 3.83
CA ALA A 6 11.86 26.04 4.44
C ALA A 6 13.08 25.15 4.68
N LYS A 7 13.20 24.60 5.90
CA LYS A 7 14.24 23.63 6.24
C LYS A 7 13.86 22.29 5.62
N LEU A 8 14.68 21.81 4.68
CA LEU A 8 14.48 20.50 4.06
C LEU A 8 14.66 19.39 5.10
N PRO A 9 13.92 18.28 4.99
CA PRO A 9 14.12 17.11 5.84
C PRO A 9 15.56 16.58 5.68
N SER A 10 16.18 16.16 6.78
CA SER A 10 17.50 15.52 6.75
C SER A 10 17.38 14.07 6.26
N THR A 11 18.42 13.55 5.62
CA THR A 11 18.51 12.14 5.22
C THR A 11 18.20 11.23 6.42
N GLY A 12 17.23 10.31 6.26
CA GLY A 12 16.77 9.40 7.33
C GLY A 12 15.60 9.91 8.19
N SER A 13 15.11 11.13 7.98
CA SER A 13 13.92 11.66 8.70
C SER A 13 12.58 11.33 8.02
N ILE A 14 12.61 10.82 6.78
CA ILE A 14 11.42 10.48 6.01
C ILE A 14 11.09 9.01 6.26
N THR A 15 9.85 8.74 6.65
CA THR A 15 9.35 7.36 6.74
C THR A 15 9.20 6.78 5.33
N VAL A 16 9.86 5.66 5.10
CA VAL A 16 9.84 4.92 3.84
C VAL A 16 9.65 3.43 4.10
N GLY A 17 9.36 2.68 3.04
CA GLY A 17 9.12 1.24 3.07
C GLY A 17 7.64 0.87 3.19
N PRO A 18 7.32 -0.43 3.09
CA PRO A 18 5.94 -0.89 3.08
C PRO A 18 5.16 -0.45 4.31
N ILE A 19 3.91 -0.03 4.10
CA ILE A 19 2.99 0.25 5.21
C ILE A 19 2.66 -1.09 5.91
N PRO A 20 2.90 -1.22 7.23
CA PRO A 20 2.77 -2.49 7.93
C PRO A 20 1.45 -3.22 7.67
N GLY A 21 1.54 -4.53 7.44
CA GLY A 21 0.38 -5.38 7.12
C GLY A 21 -0.15 -5.22 5.69
N SER A 22 0.52 -4.44 4.85
CA SER A 22 0.16 -4.28 3.44
C SER A 22 1.38 -4.31 2.52
N GLU A 23 1.13 -4.61 1.26
CA GLU A 23 2.14 -4.64 0.19
C GLU A 23 1.70 -3.65 -0.91
N LYS A 24 2.63 -2.87 -1.46
CA LYS A 24 2.38 -2.10 -2.68
C LYS A 24 1.97 -3.06 -3.80
N CYS A 25 0.96 -2.68 -4.58
CA CYS A 25 0.58 -3.41 -5.78
C CYS A 25 0.03 -2.45 -6.83
N TYR A 26 -0.04 -2.92 -8.07
CA TYR A 26 -0.48 -2.12 -9.19
C TYR A 26 -1.55 -2.86 -9.98
N VAL A 27 -2.62 -2.15 -10.33
CA VAL A 27 -3.66 -2.65 -11.23
C VAL A 27 -3.49 -1.96 -12.58
N VAL A 28 -3.51 -2.75 -13.65
CA VAL A 28 -3.46 -2.28 -15.03
C VAL A 28 -4.88 -2.25 -15.58
N GLY A 29 -5.28 -1.10 -16.13
CA GLY A 29 -6.60 -0.89 -16.72
C GLY A 29 -6.60 -1.11 -18.23
N SER A 30 -7.47 -0.39 -18.94
CA SER A 30 -7.55 -0.39 -20.41
C SER A 30 -6.27 0.10 -21.10
N ARG A 31 -5.44 0.85 -20.37
CA ARG A 31 -4.14 1.34 -20.81
C ARG A 31 -3.01 0.53 -20.16
N PRO A 32 -2.28 -0.30 -20.92
CA PRO A 32 -1.26 -1.20 -20.37
C PRO A 32 -0.02 -0.48 -19.85
N ASP A 33 0.20 0.75 -20.30
CA ASP A 33 1.31 1.61 -19.89
C ASP A 33 1.06 2.30 -18.53
N ILE A 34 -0.18 2.29 -18.03
CA ILE A 34 -0.54 2.90 -16.75
C ILE A 34 -0.63 1.82 -15.66
N ARG A 35 0.17 2.00 -14.61
CA ARG A 35 0.10 1.22 -13.37
C ARG A 35 -0.61 2.04 -12.29
N VAL A 36 -1.86 1.71 -11.96
CA VAL A 36 -2.63 2.42 -10.91
C VAL A 36 -2.24 1.87 -9.53
N PRO A 37 -1.75 2.69 -8.59
CA PRO A 37 -1.25 2.23 -7.30
C PRO A 37 -2.38 1.87 -6.34
N PHE A 38 -2.24 0.70 -5.71
CA PHE A 38 -3.03 0.25 -4.58
C PHE A 38 -2.10 -0.36 -3.53
N ARG A 39 -2.62 -0.58 -2.33
CA ARG A 39 -2.01 -1.47 -1.35
C ARG A 39 -2.92 -2.66 -1.09
N ARG A 40 -2.31 -3.84 -1.01
CA ARG A 40 -2.99 -5.11 -0.79
C ARG A 40 -2.87 -5.51 0.67
N VAL A 41 -4.00 -5.76 1.33
CA VAL A 41 -4.05 -6.30 2.69
C VAL A 41 -4.53 -7.75 2.64
N ARG A 42 -3.70 -8.67 3.10
CA ARG A 42 -4.05 -10.09 3.24
C ARG A 42 -4.80 -10.30 4.54
N GLN A 43 -5.98 -10.90 4.44
CA GLN A 43 -6.77 -11.25 5.61
C GLN A 43 -6.39 -12.63 6.12
N ALA A 44 -6.50 -12.85 7.43
CA ALA A 44 -6.42 -14.20 7.98
C ALA A 44 -7.55 -15.07 7.40
N PRO A 45 -7.31 -16.37 7.12
CA PRO A 45 -8.38 -17.29 6.74
C PRO A 45 -9.50 -17.36 7.79
N SER A 46 -10.74 -17.65 7.37
CA SER A 46 -11.90 -17.75 8.27
C SER A 46 -12.80 -18.93 7.94
N ARG A 47 -13.58 -19.40 8.93
CA ARG A 47 -14.56 -20.48 8.75
C ARG A 47 -15.93 -19.90 8.41
N ARG A 48 -16.64 -20.53 7.47
CA ARG A 48 -18.07 -20.26 7.24
C ARG A 48 -18.90 -21.23 8.06
N GLY A 49 -19.41 -20.76 9.20
CA GLY A 49 -20.20 -21.56 10.15
C GLY A 49 -19.35 -22.36 11.14
N PRO A 50 -19.97 -22.95 12.18
CA PRO A 50 -19.27 -23.54 13.33
C PRO A 50 -18.29 -24.67 12.99
N ASN A 51 -18.61 -25.47 11.97
CA ASN A 51 -17.82 -26.64 11.53
C ASN A 51 -17.29 -26.51 10.10
N GLY A 52 -17.37 -25.31 9.49
CA GLY A 52 -16.87 -25.09 8.13
C GLY A 52 -15.34 -25.18 8.05
N PRO A 53 -14.76 -25.54 6.89
CA PRO A 53 -13.31 -25.51 6.71
C PRO A 53 -12.77 -24.09 6.85
N LEU A 54 -11.48 -23.98 7.18
CA LEU A 54 -10.79 -22.69 7.16
C LEU A 54 -10.55 -22.29 5.70
N VAL A 55 -11.14 -21.19 5.26
CA VAL A 55 -11.09 -20.72 3.87
C VAL A 55 -10.33 -19.41 3.78
N ARG A 56 -9.45 -19.29 2.78
CA ARG A 56 -8.74 -18.03 2.50
C ARG A 56 -9.73 -16.94 2.13
N ASN A 57 -9.60 -15.79 2.79
CA ASN A 57 -10.37 -14.61 2.45
C ASN A 57 -9.72 -13.88 1.26
N PRO A 58 -10.51 -13.26 0.36
CA PRO A 58 -9.98 -12.40 -0.69
C PRO A 58 -9.12 -11.28 -0.11
N ASP A 59 -8.13 -10.83 -0.87
CA ASP A 59 -7.35 -9.67 -0.45
C ASP A 59 -8.19 -8.40 -0.55
N VAL A 60 -7.95 -7.46 0.37
CA VAL A 60 -8.58 -6.14 0.32
C VAL A 60 -7.63 -5.19 -0.39
N LEU A 61 -8.08 -4.61 -1.50
CA LEU A 61 -7.35 -3.53 -2.18
C LEU A 61 -7.79 -2.19 -1.62
N LEU A 62 -6.83 -1.40 -1.16
CA LEU A 62 -7.05 -0.04 -0.69
C LEU A 62 -6.34 0.93 -1.64
N TYR A 63 -6.99 2.06 -1.92
CA TYR A 63 -6.37 3.15 -2.66
C TYR A 63 -5.10 3.61 -1.92
N ASP A 64 -4.03 3.86 -2.67
CA ASP A 64 -2.72 4.15 -2.09
C ASP A 64 -2.07 5.40 -2.69
N THR A 65 -2.11 6.49 -1.91
CA THR A 65 -1.53 7.79 -2.26
C THR A 65 -0.08 7.95 -1.83
N SER A 66 0.55 6.92 -1.25
CA SER A 66 1.90 7.04 -0.69
C SER A 66 3.02 7.06 -1.73
N GLY A 67 2.73 6.74 -3.00
CA GLY A 67 3.70 6.79 -4.09
C GLY A 67 4.91 5.86 -3.90
N PRO A 68 6.06 6.16 -4.54
CA PRO A 68 7.28 5.34 -4.46
C PRO A 68 7.87 5.20 -3.05
N TYR A 69 7.50 6.07 -2.11
CA TYR A 69 8.06 6.02 -0.74
C TYR A 69 7.78 4.72 0.00
N THR A 70 6.76 3.96 -0.41
CA THR A 70 6.39 2.68 0.20
C THR A 70 6.47 1.52 -0.79
N ASP A 71 7.01 1.77 -1.99
CA ASP A 71 7.30 0.72 -2.97
C ASP A 71 8.71 0.15 -2.65
N PRO A 72 8.86 -1.16 -2.40
CA PRO A 72 10.17 -1.77 -2.18
C PRO A 72 10.96 -2.02 -3.47
N GLU A 73 10.32 -1.85 -4.64
CA GLU A 73 10.95 -1.97 -5.98
C GLU A 73 11.54 -0.65 -6.50
#